data_AF-A0A7C7RST3-F1
#
_entry.id   AF-A0A7C7RST3-F1
#
_cell.length_a   1.000
_cell.length_b   1.000
_cell.length_c   1.000
_cell.angle_alpha   90.00
_cell.angle_beta   90.00
_cell.angle_gamma   90.00
#
_symmetry.space_group_name_H-M   'P 1'
#
loop_
_entity.id
_entity.type
_entity.pdbx_description
1 polymer ?
#
loop_
_entity_poly.entity_id
_entity_poly.type
_entity_poly.pdbx_seq_one_letter_code
_entity_poly.pdbx_strand_id
1 'polypeptide(L)'
;MNIQSAKGEKMTKRRLLSFLNEASHEELITLPRIGTSIANVLISERPFENLEKVVEINGINKNLLKKLQATLPEEEIVTKTGEELEEKEEREDAEEETPPEAITLPPQKDKATSKKRGGFGREFFSGIVGALLAVFLTLAILVGINGSLKYLTNSAAQILQRETKQLAMQADTLNKELNEVRSRVGTLEGLGNRTIALENEQNALKEELATAAQEIENMQSEIAILRQEIDAQNETLTRQNEKIELFDNFFESLQTLLEETFNPQAEVSTGIEKITEGEE
;
A
#
# COMPACT_ATOMS: atom_id res chain seq x y z
N MET A 1 -40.29 24.40 24.75
CA MET A 1 -40.58 24.30 23.30
C MET A 1 -39.26 24.52 22.58
N ASN A 2 -38.79 23.46 21.93
CA ASN A 2 -37.48 23.33 21.31
C ASN A 2 -37.57 23.83 19.86
N ILE A 3 -36.67 24.72 19.43
CA ILE A 3 -36.41 24.98 18.00
C ILE A 3 -34.89 25.10 17.84
N GLN A 4 -34.37 24.23 16.98
CA GLN A 4 -32.97 24.06 16.63
C GLN A 4 -32.40 25.23 15.81
N SER A 5 -31.06 25.25 15.76
CA SER A 5 -30.24 25.39 14.54
C SER A 5 -29.85 26.78 14.00
N ALA A 6 -28.61 26.80 13.51
CA ALA A 6 -27.98 27.73 12.57
C ALA A 6 -27.23 28.96 13.12
N LYS A 7 -25.97 28.75 13.50
CA LYS A 7 -24.88 29.64 13.02
C LYS A 7 -23.54 28.91 13.01
N GLY A 8 -23.11 28.52 11.80
CA GLY A 8 -21.87 27.79 11.54
C GLY A 8 -20.64 28.51 12.11
N GLU A 9 -19.95 27.80 12.98
CA GLU A 9 -18.71 28.23 13.60
C GLU A 9 -17.58 28.04 12.59
N LYS A 10 -16.87 29.12 12.27
CA LYS A 10 -15.80 29.12 11.25
C LYS A 10 -14.63 28.28 11.76
N MET A 11 -14.29 27.21 11.05
CA MET A 11 -13.08 26.45 11.35
C MET A 11 -11.86 27.35 11.28
N THR A 12 -11.02 27.34 12.34
CA THR A 12 -9.78 28.12 12.34
C THR A 12 -8.83 27.58 11.29
N LYS A 13 -8.11 28.47 10.60
CA LYS A 13 -7.12 28.15 9.55
C LYS A 13 -6.18 26.99 9.91
N ARG A 14 -5.82 26.87 11.19
CA ARG A 14 -4.94 25.81 11.73
C ARG A 14 -5.56 24.42 11.64
N ARG A 15 -6.87 24.27 11.91
CA ARG A 15 -7.55 22.98 11.87
C ARG A 15 -7.72 22.47 10.44
N LEU A 16 -8.01 23.37 9.49
CA LEU A 16 -8.02 23.01 8.07
C LEU A 16 -6.63 22.58 7.58
N LEU A 17 -5.57 23.23 8.05
CA LEU A 17 -4.19 22.88 7.66
C LEU A 17 -3.79 21.49 8.18
N SER A 18 -4.09 21.17 9.44
CA SER A 18 -3.86 19.82 10.00
C SER A 18 -4.70 18.78 9.26
N PHE A 19 -5.99 19.05 9.01
CA PHE A 19 -6.83 18.17 8.20
C PHE A 19 -6.24 17.94 6.80
N LEU A 20 -5.79 18.98 6.09
CA LEU A 20 -5.22 18.81 4.74
C LEU A 20 -3.92 18.01 4.73
N ASN A 21 -3.14 18.04 5.82
CA ASN A 21 -1.90 17.28 5.97
C ASN A 21 -2.15 15.82 6.39
N GLU A 22 -3.19 15.55 7.18
CA GLU A 22 -3.47 14.22 7.75
C GLU A 22 -4.55 13.44 6.99
N ALA A 23 -5.47 14.12 6.30
CA ALA A 23 -6.65 13.49 5.71
C ALA A 23 -6.32 12.39 4.69
N SER A 24 -7.12 11.34 4.65
CA SER A 24 -7.00 10.29 3.64
C SER A 24 -7.49 10.75 2.25
N HIS A 25 -7.16 9.99 1.20
CA HIS A 25 -7.64 10.27 -0.16
C HIS A 25 -9.18 10.30 -0.24
N GLU A 26 -9.85 9.40 0.49
CA GLU A 26 -11.31 9.32 0.54
C GLU A 26 -11.91 10.53 1.25
N GLU A 27 -11.34 10.93 2.38
CA GLU A 27 -11.76 12.12 3.13
C GLU A 27 -11.60 13.41 2.31
N LEU A 28 -10.54 13.53 1.52
CA LEU A 28 -10.36 14.68 0.63
C LEU A 28 -11.41 14.75 -0.48
N ILE A 29 -11.88 13.62 -0.99
CA ILE A 29 -12.92 13.59 -2.05
C ILE A 29 -14.31 13.97 -1.50
N THR A 30 -14.55 13.78 -0.20
CA THR A 30 -15.80 14.24 0.43
C THR A 30 -15.95 15.76 0.43
N LEU A 31 -14.84 16.49 0.26
CA LEU A 31 -14.86 17.94 0.25
C LEU A 31 -15.47 18.50 -1.05
N PRO A 32 -16.35 19.51 -0.95
CA PRO A 32 -17.00 20.07 -2.12
C PRO A 32 -15.98 20.66 -3.09
N ARG A 33 -16.05 20.19 -4.36
CA ARG A 33 -15.17 20.58 -5.47
C ARG A 33 -13.73 20.09 -5.39
N ILE A 34 -13.41 19.16 -4.49
CA ILE A 34 -12.16 18.39 -4.55
C ILE A 34 -12.48 17.04 -5.20
N GLY A 35 -12.02 16.84 -6.43
CA GLY A 35 -12.10 15.54 -7.11
C GLY A 35 -10.85 14.69 -6.86
N THR A 36 -10.88 13.43 -7.32
CA THR A 36 -9.76 12.47 -7.24
C THR A 36 -8.44 13.06 -7.74
N SER A 37 -8.47 13.83 -8.84
CA SER A 37 -7.27 14.48 -9.37
C SER A 37 -6.66 15.49 -8.41
N ILE A 38 -7.48 16.31 -7.73
CA ILE A 38 -7.01 17.32 -6.78
C ILE A 38 -6.56 16.64 -5.48
N ALA A 39 -7.26 15.59 -5.04
CA ALA A 39 -6.91 14.81 -3.85
C ALA A 39 -5.52 14.17 -3.98
N ASN A 40 -5.21 13.56 -5.14
CA ASN A 40 -3.89 12.97 -5.39
C ASN A 40 -2.75 14.01 -5.39
N VAL A 41 -3.00 15.18 -5.99
CA VAL A 41 -2.03 16.28 -5.98
C VAL A 41 -1.83 16.81 -4.56
N LEU A 42 -2.92 16.96 -3.80
CA LEU A 42 -2.86 17.37 -2.40
C LEU A 42 -2.04 16.41 -1.54
N ILE A 43 -2.15 15.10 -1.75
CA ILE A 43 -1.37 14.10 -0.99
C ILE A 43 0.11 14.14 -1.37
N SER A 44 0.41 14.36 -2.65
CA SER A 44 1.78 14.36 -3.18
C SER A 44 2.59 15.59 -2.75
N GLU A 45 1.91 16.73 -2.50
CA GLU A 45 2.52 18.00 -2.11
C GLU A 45 2.58 18.21 -0.58
N ARG A 46 2.18 17.20 0.21
CA ARG A 46 2.35 17.24 1.67
C ARG A 46 3.83 17.17 2.05
N PRO A 47 4.26 17.84 3.13
CA PRO A 47 3.45 18.61 4.09
C PRO A 47 3.28 20.09 3.72
N PHE A 48 2.11 20.65 4.01
CA PHE A 48 1.83 22.08 3.87
C PHE A 48 2.12 22.84 5.16
N GLU A 49 3.02 23.82 5.10
CA GLU A 49 3.35 24.70 6.23
C GLU A 49 2.30 25.80 6.45
N ASN A 50 1.60 26.21 5.38
CA ASN A 50 0.59 27.25 5.41
C ASN A 50 -0.48 27.02 4.33
N LEU A 51 -1.63 27.67 4.49
CA LEU A 51 -2.74 27.61 3.53
C LEU A 51 -2.44 28.32 2.20
N GLU A 52 -1.36 29.10 2.12
CA GLU A 52 -0.98 29.85 0.92
C GLU A 52 -0.32 28.93 -0.10
N LYS A 53 0.56 28.02 0.34
CA LYS A 53 1.12 26.94 -0.49
C LYS A 53 0.04 26.03 -1.10
N VAL A 54 -1.07 25.81 -0.40
CA VAL A 54 -2.21 25.03 -0.92
C VAL A 54 -2.89 25.72 -2.11
N VAL A 55 -2.81 27.05 -2.21
CA VAL A 55 -3.39 27.83 -3.34
C VAL A 55 -2.52 27.75 -4.59
N GLU A 56 -1.24 27.40 -4.45
CA GLU A 56 -0.32 27.24 -5.58
C GLU A 56 -0.64 25.96 -6.38
N ILE A 57 -1.36 25.01 -5.78
CA ILE A 57 -1.82 23.80 -6.45
C ILE A 57 -2.83 24.15 -7.54
N ASN A 58 -2.53 23.69 -8.75
CA ASN A 58 -3.36 23.92 -9.93
C ASN A 58 -4.76 23.33 -9.72
N GLY A 59 -5.77 24.20 -9.62
CA GLY A 59 -7.18 23.83 -9.35
C GLY A 59 -7.72 24.23 -7.98
N ILE A 60 -6.89 24.67 -7.03
CA ILE A 60 -7.34 25.15 -5.71
C ILE A 60 -7.32 26.69 -5.67
N ASN A 61 -8.50 27.30 -5.64
CA ASN A 61 -8.63 28.77 -5.56
C ASN A 61 -8.87 29.24 -4.11
N LYS A 62 -8.48 30.47 -3.77
CA LYS A 62 -8.71 31.10 -2.45
C LYS A 62 -10.18 31.06 -2.03
N ASN A 63 -11.09 31.13 -3.00
CA ASN A 63 -12.54 31.03 -2.80
C ASN A 63 -13.02 29.62 -2.41
N LEU A 64 -12.29 28.57 -2.82
CA LEU A 64 -12.57 27.19 -2.46
C LEU A 64 -12.15 26.93 -1.00
N LEU A 65 -10.95 27.36 -0.60
CA LEU A 65 -10.51 27.30 0.80
C LEU A 65 -11.46 28.02 1.76
N LYS A 66 -11.97 29.20 1.38
CA LYS A 66 -12.96 29.95 2.18
C LYS A 66 -14.29 29.19 2.32
N LYS A 67 -14.67 28.39 1.33
CA LYS A 67 -15.87 27.54 1.39
C LYS A 67 -15.62 26.28 2.20
N LEU A 68 -14.46 25.65 2.07
CA LEU A 68 -14.07 24.49 2.89
C LEU A 68 -14.02 24.83 4.39
N GLN A 69 -13.50 26.02 4.73
CA GLN A 69 -13.55 26.54 6.10
C GLN A 69 -14.97 26.68 6.67
N ALA A 70 -15.99 26.72 5.81
CA ALA A 70 -17.39 26.90 6.19
C ALA A 70 -18.23 25.61 6.06
N THR A 71 -17.68 24.49 5.57
CA THR A 71 -18.46 23.30 5.18
C THR A 71 -17.97 21.99 5.81
N LEU A 72 -16.91 22.00 6.61
CA LEU A 72 -16.46 20.82 7.37
C LEU A 72 -17.29 20.68 8.66
N PRO A 73 -18.14 19.64 8.81
CA PRO A 73 -18.80 19.33 10.08
C PRO A 73 -17.80 18.73 11.07
N GLU A 74 -17.99 19.05 12.36
CA GLU A 74 -17.36 18.33 13.45
C GLU A 74 -18.08 17.00 13.61
N GLU A 75 -17.42 15.88 13.29
CA GLU A 75 -17.89 14.58 13.76
C GLU A 75 -16.76 13.77 14.39
N GLU A 76 -17.18 13.06 15.41
CA GLU A 76 -16.44 12.44 16.49
C GLU A 76 -15.73 11.16 16.04
N ILE A 77 -14.66 10.88 16.75
CA ILE A 77 -13.87 9.67 16.71
C ILE A 77 -14.78 8.50 17.12
N VAL A 78 -15.11 7.58 16.20
CA VAL A 78 -15.70 6.28 16.56
C VAL A 78 -14.92 5.15 15.89
N THR A 79 -14.01 4.61 16.69
CA THR A 79 -13.51 3.23 16.63
C THR A 79 -14.67 2.23 16.58
N LYS A 80 -14.70 1.34 15.59
CA LYS A 80 -15.33 0.02 15.73
C LYS A 80 -14.56 -1.08 14.99
N THR A 81 -13.86 -1.85 15.82
CA THR A 81 -13.46 -3.25 15.70
C THR A 81 -14.68 -4.19 15.66
N GLY A 82 -14.52 -5.37 15.05
CA GLY A 82 -15.36 -6.57 15.21
C GLY A 82 -15.96 -7.05 13.88
N GLU A 83 -15.46 -8.15 13.30
CA GLU A 83 -15.99 -9.53 13.50
C GLU A 83 -17.31 -9.72 12.72
N GLU A 84 -17.63 -10.78 11.97
CA GLU A 84 -17.12 -12.16 11.79
C GLU A 84 -18.03 -12.82 10.71
N LEU A 85 -17.69 -14.06 10.35
CA LEU A 85 -18.49 -15.13 9.72
C LEU A 85 -18.25 -15.31 8.21
N GLU A 86 -17.53 -16.39 7.81
CA GLU A 86 -18.01 -17.79 7.65
C GLU A 86 -19.01 -17.88 6.48
N GLU A 87 -18.99 -18.83 5.54
CA GLU A 87 -18.53 -20.21 5.52
C GLU A 87 -18.56 -20.69 4.05
N LYS A 88 -17.77 -21.73 3.76
CA LYS A 88 -18.20 -22.99 3.13
C LYS A 88 -17.39 -23.48 1.91
N GLU A 89 -16.61 -24.51 2.21
CA GLU A 89 -15.99 -25.47 1.32
C GLU A 89 -17.03 -26.28 0.53
N GLU A 90 -16.69 -26.69 -0.69
CA GLU A 90 -16.94 -28.07 -1.13
C GLU A 90 -16.00 -28.41 -2.31
N ARG A 91 -15.10 -29.37 -2.06
CA ARG A 91 -14.45 -30.19 -3.08
C ARG A 91 -15.26 -31.48 -3.17
N GLU A 92 -15.43 -32.04 -4.37
CA GLU A 92 -15.42 -33.49 -4.54
C GLU A 92 -15.10 -33.88 -5.99
N ASP A 93 -14.31 -34.94 -6.09
CA ASP A 93 -13.61 -35.47 -7.25
C ASP A 93 -14.41 -36.55 -8.02
N ALA A 94 -13.96 -36.78 -9.26
CA ALA A 94 -13.78 -38.07 -9.96
C ALA A 94 -14.93 -38.98 -10.43
N GLU A 95 -14.79 -39.38 -11.71
CA GLU A 95 -14.92 -40.72 -12.35
C GLU A 95 -16.23 -41.53 -12.19
N GLU A 96 -16.96 -41.79 -13.28
CA GLU A 96 -16.82 -42.91 -14.23
C GLU A 96 -17.88 -43.98 -13.91
N GLU A 97 -18.76 -44.29 -14.86
CA GLU A 97 -19.18 -45.67 -15.13
C GLU A 97 -20.07 -45.72 -16.38
N THR A 98 -19.77 -46.71 -17.22
CA THR A 98 -20.53 -47.10 -18.41
C THR A 98 -21.31 -48.41 -18.08
N PRO A 99 -21.91 -49.14 -19.05
CA PRO A 99 -23.34 -49.46 -19.15
C PRO A 99 -23.64 -50.93 -18.77
N PRO A 100 -24.90 -51.40 -18.92
CA PRO A 100 -25.04 -52.61 -19.75
C PRO A 100 -26.36 -52.80 -20.53
N GLU A 101 -26.22 -53.60 -21.61
CA GLU A 101 -27.12 -54.66 -22.13
C GLU A 101 -28.50 -54.32 -22.73
N ALA A 102 -29.08 -55.06 -23.67
CA ALA A 102 -28.73 -56.02 -24.74
C ALA A 102 -30.09 -56.64 -25.20
N ILE A 103 -30.06 -57.50 -26.24
CA ILE A 103 -31.11 -58.49 -26.65
C ILE A 103 -32.15 -57.94 -27.67
N THR A 104 -32.44 -58.47 -28.86
CA THR A 104 -32.06 -59.68 -29.65
C THR A 104 -32.64 -59.59 -31.09
N LEU A 105 -31.98 -60.18 -32.09
CA LEU A 105 -32.54 -60.68 -33.39
C LEU A 105 -33.22 -62.08 -33.18
N PRO A 106 -33.79 -62.87 -34.14
CA PRO A 106 -33.87 -62.83 -35.63
C PRO A 106 -35.25 -63.43 -36.17
N PRO A 107 -35.43 -64.22 -37.29
CA PRO A 107 -34.87 -64.29 -38.67
C PRO A 107 -35.94 -64.48 -39.81
N GLN A 108 -35.44 -64.63 -41.06
CA GLN A 108 -35.90 -65.49 -42.21
C GLN A 108 -36.53 -64.76 -43.42
N LYS A 109 -36.41 -65.23 -44.67
CA LYS A 109 -35.44 -66.02 -45.47
C LYS A 109 -36.04 -66.10 -46.89
N ASP A 110 -35.20 -65.90 -47.89
CA ASP A 110 -35.14 -66.54 -49.23
C ASP A 110 -36.36 -66.69 -50.20
N LYS A 111 -35.99 -66.63 -51.49
CA LYS A 111 -36.56 -67.27 -52.71
C LYS A 111 -37.59 -66.42 -53.49
N ALA A 112 -37.65 -66.40 -54.83
CA ALA A 112 -36.89 -67.05 -55.89
C ALA A 112 -37.24 -66.40 -57.26
N THR A 113 -36.26 -66.44 -58.18
CA THR A 113 -36.33 -66.72 -59.63
C THR A 113 -37.53 -66.25 -60.47
N SER A 114 -37.25 -65.64 -61.63
CA SER A 114 -37.58 -66.21 -62.95
C SER A 114 -37.02 -65.35 -64.09
N LYS A 115 -36.86 -65.96 -65.25
CA LYS A 115 -35.98 -65.63 -66.38
C LYS A 115 -36.80 -65.21 -67.61
N LYS A 116 -36.15 -64.43 -68.48
CA LYS A 116 -36.15 -64.44 -69.97
C LYS A 116 -37.16 -63.59 -70.79
N ARG A 117 -36.51 -62.78 -71.65
CA ARG A 117 -36.65 -62.59 -73.11
C ARG A 117 -37.92 -61.93 -73.66
N GLY A 118 -37.71 -60.80 -74.34
CA GLY A 118 -38.61 -60.27 -75.37
C GLY A 118 -37.99 -59.00 -75.96
N GLY A 119 -37.91 -58.90 -77.28
CA GLY A 119 -37.02 -57.99 -77.99
C GLY A 119 -37.41 -56.51 -77.91
N PHE A 120 -36.40 -55.64 -77.89
CA PHE A 120 -36.57 -54.19 -77.93
C PHE A 120 -36.08 -53.67 -79.27
N GLY A 121 -36.96 -53.80 -80.26
CA GLY A 121 -36.80 -53.23 -81.58
C GLY A 121 -38.11 -52.60 -82.02
N ARG A 122 -38.67 -51.67 -81.20
CA ARG A 122 -39.72 -50.70 -81.60
C ARG A 122 -40.26 -49.72 -80.53
N GLU A 123 -39.56 -49.45 -79.43
CA GLU A 123 -40.08 -48.64 -78.31
C GLU A 123 -39.24 -47.39 -77.96
N PHE A 124 -38.58 -46.77 -78.94
CA PHE A 124 -37.70 -45.61 -78.70
C PHE A 124 -38.40 -44.25 -78.55
N PHE A 125 -39.73 -44.15 -78.74
CA PHE A 125 -40.44 -42.87 -78.58
C PHE A 125 -41.19 -42.69 -77.24
N SER A 126 -41.61 -43.76 -76.54
CA SER A 126 -42.27 -43.63 -75.23
C SER A 126 -41.29 -43.49 -74.07
N GLY A 127 -40.08 -44.06 -74.19
CA GLY A 127 -39.03 -43.94 -73.18
C GLY A 127 -38.50 -42.51 -73.01
N ILE A 128 -38.44 -41.72 -74.09
CA ILE A 128 -38.00 -40.32 -74.03
C ILE A 128 -39.00 -39.46 -73.27
N VAL A 129 -40.30 -39.66 -73.51
CA VAL A 129 -41.36 -38.93 -72.80
C VAL A 129 -41.39 -39.29 -71.32
N GLY A 130 -41.28 -40.59 -70.97
CA GLY A 130 -41.18 -41.04 -69.58
C GLY A 130 -39.93 -40.53 -68.85
N ALA A 131 -38.78 -40.50 -69.52
CA ALA A 131 -37.53 -39.98 -68.96
C ALA A 131 -37.61 -38.46 -68.72
N LEU A 132 -38.18 -37.70 -69.66
CA LEU A 132 -38.41 -36.26 -69.46
C LEU A 132 -39.38 -36.01 -68.30
N LEU A 133 -40.45 -36.77 -68.20
CA LEU A 133 -41.44 -36.64 -67.12
C LEU A 133 -40.81 -36.98 -65.75
N ALA A 134 -39.94 -38.00 -65.69
CA ALA A 134 -39.17 -38.31 -64.49
C ALA A 134 -38.18 -37.19 -64.11
N VAL A 135 -37.50 -36.58 -65.08
CA VAL A 135 -36.63 -35.41 -64.84
C VAL A 135 -37.44 -34.22 -64.34
N PHE A 136 -38.62 -33.94 -64.91
CA PHE A 136 -39.49 -32.89 -64.41
C PHE A 136 -40.05 -33.20 -63.03
N LEU A 137 -40.38 -34.46 -62.74
CA LEU A 137 -40.85 -34.89 -61.42
C LEU A 137 -39.74 -34.75 -60.37
N THR A 138 -38.52 -35.16 -60.68
CA THR A 138 -37.38 -34.97 -59.77
C THR A 138 -37.06 -33.49 -59.60
N LEU A 139 -37.15 -32.68 -60.66
CA LEU A 139 -37.00 -31.23 -60.56
C LEU A 139 -38.12 -30.61 -59.72
N ALA A 140 -39.37 -31.08 -59.86
CA ALA A 140 -40.52 -30.59 -59.11
C ALA A 140 -40.45 -31.00 -57.62
N ILE A 141 -39.98 -32.21 -57.33
CA ILE A 141 -39.67 -32.65 -55.95
C ILE A 141 -38.50 -31.84 -55.40
N LEU A 142 -37.46 -31.59 -56.19
CA LEU A 142 -36.33 -30.77 -55.78
C LEU A 142 -36.77 -29.32 -55.55
N VAL A 143 -37.62 -28.74 -56.39
CA VAL A 143 -38.19 -27.40 -56.18
C VAL A 143 -39.17 -27.39 -55.00
N GLY A 144 -39.93 -28.46 -54.78
CA GLY A 144 -40.85 -28.58 -53.64
C GLY A 144 -40.13 -28.72 -52.30
N ILE A 145 -39.03 -29.48 -52.25
CA ILE A 145 -38.21 -29.66 -51.05
C ILE A 145 -37.31 -28.43 -50.85
N ASN A 146 -36.67 -27.94 -51.90
CA ASN A 146 -35.69 -26.84 -51.85
C ASN A 146 -36.36 -25.45 -51.82
N GLY A 147 -37.62 -25.32 -52.28
CA GLY A 147 -38.44 -24.11 -52.19
C GLY A 147 -39.08 -23.87 -50.81
N SER A 148 -38.89 -24.79 -49.86
CA SER A 148 -39.23 -24.58 -48.45
C SER A 148 -38.14 -23.83 -47.67
N LEU A 149 -36.95 -23.66 -48.26
CA LEU A 149 -36.00 -22.66 -47.80
C LEU A 149 -36.63 -21.31 -48.11
N LYS A 150 -37.35 -20.75 -47.12
CA LYS A 150 -37.58 -19.30 -47.06
C LYS A 150 -36.20 -18.67 -47.19
N TYR A 151 -35.82 -18.29 -48.40
CA TYR A 151 -34.65 -17.46 -48.62
C TYR A 151 -34.88 -16.26 -47.73
N LEU A 152 -34.08 -16.16 -46.65
CA LEU A 152 -34.02 -14.96 -45.82
C LEU A 152 -33.97 -13.81 -46.82
N THR A 153 -35.02 -13.00 -46.85
CA THR A 153 -35.07 -11.83 -47.71
C THR A 153 -33.76 -11.08 -47.51
N ASN A 154 -33.19 -10.48 -48.55
CA ASN A 154 -31.89 -9.78 -48.45
C ASN A 154 -31.84 -8.80 -47.26
N SER A 155 -33.00 -8.28 -46.83
CA SER A 155 -33.16 -7.50 -45.59
C SER A 155 -32.89 -8.28 -44.29
N ALA A 156 -33.37 -9.51 -44.14
CA ALA A 156 -33.14 -10.33 -42.95
C ALA A 156 -31.67 -10.76 -42.83
N ALA A 157 -31.02 -11.09 -43.96
CA ALA A 157 -29.58 -11.34 -43.98
C ALA A 157 -28.78 -10.08 -43.58
N GLN A 158 -29.20 -8.89 -44.02
CA GLN A 158 -28.59 -7.62 -43.61
C GLN A 158 -28.79 -7.31 -42.12
N ILE A 159 -29.93 -7.67 -41.52
CA ILE A 159 -30.19 -7.49 -40.09
C ILE A 159 -29.27 -8.39 -39.27
N LEU A 160 -29.22 -9.68 -39.58
CA LEU A 160 -28.30 -10.62 -38.91
C LEU A 160 -26.84 -10.20 -39.06
N GLN A 161 -26.45 -9.66 -40.22
CA GLN A 161 -25.10 -9.12 -40.42
C GLN A 161 -24.81 -7.89 -39.54
N ARG A 162 -25.81 -7.04 -39.26
CA ARG A 162 -25.65 -5.90 -38.36
C ARG A 162 -25.56 -6.33 -36.91
N GLU A 163 -26.41 -7.27 -36.50
CA GLU A 163 -26.39 -7.82 -35.13
C GLU A 163 -25.07 -8.54 -34.84
N THR A 164 -24.58 -9.35 -35.78
CA THR A 164 -23.26 -10.02 -35.66
C THR A 164 -22.11 -9.02 -35.62
N LYS A 165 -22.17 -7.93 -36.41
CA LYS A 165 -21.20 -6.83 -36.30
C LYS A 165 -21.28 -6.12 -34.95
N GLN A 166 -22.48 -5.91 -34.43
CA GLN A 166 -22.68 -5.28 -33.13
C GLN A 166 -22.15 -6.17 -32.00
N LEU A 167 -22.43 -7.47 -32.03
CA LEU A 167 -21.88 -8.46 -31.11
C LEU A 167 -20.35 -8.52 -31.20
N ALA A 168 -19.77 -8.47 -32.40
CA ALA A 168 -18.33 -8.41 -32.59
C ALA A 168 -17.71 -7.14 -31.97
N MET A 169 -18.34 -5.97 -32.16
CA MET A 169 -17.91 -4.72 -31.53
C MET A 169 -18.04 -4.75 -30.00
N GLN A 170 -19.08 -5.39 -29.47
CA GLN A 170 -19.25 -5.59 -28.03
C GLN A 170 -18.18 -6.53 -27.47
N ALA A 171 -17.89 -7.63 -28.16
CA ALA A 171 -16.81 -8.55 -27.78
C ALA A 171 -15.45 -7.86 -27.80
N ASP A 172 -15.17 -7.01 -28.80
CA ASP A 172 -13.95 -6.20 -28.84
C ASP A 172 -13.84 -5.22 -27.67
N THR A 173 -14.97 -4.63 -27.27
CA THR A 173 -15.00 -3.71 -26.12
C THR A 173 -14.76 -4.45 -24.82
N LEU A 174 -15.44 -5.59 -24.60
CA LEU A 174 -15.23 -6.45 -23.43
C LEU A 174 -13.79 -6.95 -23.34
N ASN A 175 -13.17 -7.31 -24.47
CA ASN A 175 -11.76 -7.70 -24.50
C ASN A 175 -10.83 -6.55 -24.09
N LYS A 176 -11.13 -5.32 -24.52
CA LYS A 176 -10.37 -4.13 -24.09
C LYS A 176 -10.53 -3.88 -22.60
N GLU A 177 -11.77 -3.94 -22.09
CA GLU A 177 -12.07 -3.78 -20.67
C GLU A 177 -11.38 -4.86 -19.82
N LEU A 178 -11.37 -6.12 -20.27
CA LEU A 178 -10.66 -7.20 -19.59
C LEU A 178 -9.15 -6.94 -19.52
N ASN A 179 -8.55 -6.45 -20.61
CA ASN A 179 -7.14 -6.08 -20.64
C ASN A 179 -6.85 -4.91 -19.71
N GLU A 180 -7.75 -3.94 -19.61
CA GLU A 180 -7.64 -2.82 -18.68
C GLU A 180 -7.77 -3.27 -17.22
N VAL A 181 -8.74 -4.13 -16.90
CA VAL A 181 -8.86 -4.74 -15.56
C VAL A 181 -7.61 -5.54 -15.22
N ARG A 182 -7.08 -6.32 -16.16
CA ARG A 182 -5.83 -7.07 -15.95
C ARG A 182 -4.65 -6.14 -15.69
N SER A 183 -4.55 -5.03 -16.42
CA SER A 183 -3.53 -4.00 -16.18
C SER A 183 -3.68 -3.41 -14.77
N ARG A 184 -4.91 -3.06 -14.37
CA ARG A 184 -5.20 -2.54 -13.02
C ARG A 184 -4.87 -3.54 -11.93
N VAL A 185 -5.20 -4.81 -12.09
CA VAL A 185 -4.82 -5.87 -11.14
C VAL A 185 -3.29 -5.94 -11.03
N GLY A 186 -2.56 -5.87 -12.15
CA GLY A 186 -1.10 -5.79 -12.12
C GLY A 186 -0.57 -4.56 -11.36
N THR A 187 -1.24 -3.41 -11.46
CA THR A 187 -0.87 -2.23 -10.64
C THR A 187 -1.16 -2.42 -9.16
N LEU A 188 -2.26 -3.10 -8.81
CA LEU A 188 -2.62 -3.40 -7.42
C LEU A 188 -1.65 -4.42 -6.80
N GLU A 189 -1.25 -5.43 -7.56
CA GLU A 189 -0.19 -6.37 -7.16
C GLU A 189 1.14 -5.64 -6.93
N GLY A 190 1.47 -4.68 -7.81
CA GLY A 190 2.63 -3.81 -7.63
C GLY A 190 2.55 -2.96 -6.35
N LEU A 191 1.37 -2.42 -6.01
CA LEU A 191 1.15 -1.70 -4.75
C LEU A 191 1.25 -2.62 -3.53
N GLY A 192 0.79 -3.87 -3.63
CA GLY A 192 0.96 -4.89 -2.59
C GLY A 192 2.44 -5.16 -2.30
N ASN A 193 3.22 -5.42 -3.34
CA ASN A 193 4.68 -5.63 -3.20
C ASN A 193 5.38 -4.40 -2.60
N ARG A 194 4.98 -3.19 -3.00
CA ARG A 194 5.52 -1.95 -2.42
C ARG A 194 5.14 -1.76 -0.96
N THR A 195 3.93 -2.17 -0.57
CA THR A 195 3.47 -2.08 0.83
C THR A 195 4.30 -3.03 1.71
N ILE A 196 4.51 -4.26 1.24
CA ILE A 196 5.39 -5.23 1.93
C ILE A 196 6.82 -4.67 2.05
N ALA A 197 7.35 -4.05 1.00
CA ALA A 197 8.67 -3.41 1.06
C ALA A 197 8.72 -2.27 2.08
N LEU A 198 7.72 -1.40 2.11
CA LEU A 198 7.61 -0.31 3.09
C LEU A 198 7.46 -0.83 4.53
N GLU A 199 6.71 -1.90 4.75
CA GLU A 199 6.60 -2.55 6.06
C GLU A 199 7.94 -3.12 6.53
N ASN A 200 8.69 -3.74 5.61
CA ASN A 200 10.02 -4.25 5.91
C ASN A 200 11.02 -3.13 6.22
N GLU A 201 11.03 -2.06 5.42
CA GLU A 201 11.86 -0.87 5.68
C GLU A 201 11.47 -0.20 7.01
N GLN A 202 10.18 -0.10 7.31
CA GLN A 202 9.70 0.45 8.58
C GLN A 202 10.15 -0.40 9.79
N ASN A 203 10.13 -1.72 9.66
CA ASN A 203 10.60 -2.61 10.72
C ASN A 203 12.12 -2.51 10.90
N ALA A 204 12.89 -2.43 9.82
CA ALA A 204 14.32 -2.18 9.89
C ALA A 204 14.65 -0.85 10.59
N LEU A 205 13.93 0.23 10.25
CA LEU A 205 14.11 1.53 10.90
C LEU A 205 13.78 1.49 12.41
N LYS A 206 12.77 0.70 12.82
CA LYS A 206 12.46 0.51 14.25
C LYS A 206 13.59 -0.21 14.98
N GLU A 207 14.18 -1.22 14.35
CA GLU A 207 15.31 -1.97 14.90
C GLU A 207 16.58 -1.11 15.01
N GLU A 208 16.86 -0.31 13.99
CA GLU A 208 17.96 0.68 14.01
C GLU A 208 17.74 1.72 15.12
N LEU A 209 16.52 2.24 15.28
CA LEU A 209 16.20 3.20 16.34
C LEU A 209 16.38 2.59 17.74
N ALA A 210 15.98 1.33 17.92
CA ALA A 210 16.20 0.62 19.18
C ALA A 210 17.69 0.43 19.48
N THR A 211 18.48 0.09 18.46
CA THR A 211 19.94 -0.05 18.58
C THR A 211 20.59 1.29 18.94
N ALA A 212 20.21 2.37 18.25
CA ALA A 212 20.72 3.72 18.54
C ALA A 212 20.34 4.19 19.95
N ALA A 213 19.13 3.88 20.42
CA ALA A 213 18.72 4.18 21.79
C ALA A 213 19.60 3.43 22.82
N GLN A 214 19.91 2.17 22.56
CA GLN A 214 20.80 1.38 23.41
C GLN A 214 22.23 1.92 23.42
N GLU A 215 22.75 2.35 22.26
CA GLU A 215 24.07 2.99 22.17
C GLU A 215 24.13 4.30 22.97
N ILE A 216 23.07 5.10 22.94
CA ILE A 216 22.97 6.32 23.75
C ILE A 216 23.00 5.98 25.25
N GLU A 217 22.30 4.95 25.68
CA GLU A 217 22.33 4.50 27.09
C GLU A 217 23.74 4.05 27.50
N ASN A 218 24.43 3.30 26.63
CA ASN A 218 25.81 2.87 26.86
C ASN A 218 26.75 4.09 26.95
N MET A 219 26.65 5.04 26.03
CA MET A 219 27.44 6.29 26.08
C MET A 219 27.16 7.11 27.34
N GLN A 220 25.91 7.17 27.80
CA GLN A 220 25.56 7.85 29.05
C GLN A 220 26.21 7.17 30.26
N SER A 221 26.24 5.84 30.29
CA SER A 221 26.94 5.06 31.31
C SER A 221 28.45 5.30 31.29
N GLU A 222 29.06 5.27 30.10
CA GLU A 222 30.50 5.59 29.94
C GLU A 222 30.83 7.00 30.42
N ILE A 223 29.99 8.00 30.09
CA ILE A 223 30.16 9.38 30.58
C ILE A 223 30.07 9.44 32.11
N ALA A 224 29.16 8.69 32.72
CA ALA A 224 29.02 8.64 34.18
C ALA A 224 30.29 8.06 34.83
N ILE A 225 30.84 6.98 34.26
CA ILE A 225 32.10 6.37 34.71
C ILE A 225 33.27 7.34 34.56
N LEU A 226 33.38 8.01 33.41
CA LEU A 226 34.44 8.99 33.16
C LEU A 226 34.38 10.17 34.15
N ARG A 227 33.17 10.64 34.51
CA ARG A 227 33.01 11.68 35.53
C ARG A 227 33.51 11.22 36.89
N GLN A 228 33.16 10.00 37.29
CA GLN A 228 33.64 9.42 38.54
C GLN A 228 35.17 9.27 38.56
N GLU A 229 35.78 8.86 37.44
CA GLU A 229 37.23 8.77 37.29
C GLU A 229 37.90 10.15 37.44
N ILE A 230 37.34 11.19 36.82
CA ILE A 230 37.84 12.58 36.94
C ILE A 230 37.77 13.05 38.40
N ASP A 231 36.67 12.76 39.12
CA ASP A 231 36.52 13.15 40.52
C ASP A 231 37.56 12.44 41.41
N ALA A 232 37.79 11.14 41.19
CA ALA A 232 38.80 10.37 41.91
C ALA A 232 40.23 10.86 41.62
N GLN A 233 40.51 11.26 40.38
CA GLN A 233 41.80 11.86 40.00
C GLN A 233 42.00 13.23 40.67
N ASN A 234 40.97 14.07 40.72
CA ASN A 234 41.03 15.36 41.40
C ASN A 234 41.29 15.21 42.91
N GLU A 235 40.68 14.22 43.57
CA GLU A 235 40.96 13.91 44.97
C GLU A 235 42.43 13.48 45.16
N THR A 236 42.95 12.67 44.24
CA THR A 236 44.35 12.23 44.27
C THR A 236 45.33 13.38 44.09
N LEU A 237 45.07 14.30 43.15
CA LEU A 237 45.86 15.52 42.96
C LEU A 237 45.84 16.41 44.20
N THR A 238 44.68 16.55 44.84
CA THR A 238 44.55 17.31 46.09
C THR A 238 45.41 16.73 47.20
N ARG A 239 45.35 15.41 47.41
CA ARG A 239 46.20 14.71 48.41
C ARG A 239 47.69 14.81 48.09
N GLN A 240 48.06 14.83 46.81
CA GLN A 240 49.46 15.02 46.41
C GLN A 240 49.93 16.44 46.74
N ASN A 241 49.13 17.46 46.44
CA ASN A 241 49.44 18.84 46.79
C ASN A 241 49.56 19.04 48.31
N GLU A 242 48.65 18.47 49.10
CA GLU A 242 48.75 18.51 50.58
C GLU A 242 50.06 17.89 51.09
N LYS A 243 50.53 16.78 50.49
CA LYS A 243 51.83 16.18 50.84
C LYS A 243 53.01 17.07 50.48
N ILE A 244 52.94 17.78 49.35
CA ILE A 244 53.97 18.73 48.93
C ILE A 244 54.03 19.89 49.93
N GLU A 245 52.89 20.47 50.32
CA GLU A 245 52.85 21.53 51.32
C GLU A 245 53.40 21.07 52.68
N LEU A 246 53.06 19.86 53.13
CA LEU A 246 53.64 19.30 54.36
C LEU A 246 55.15 19.09 54.26
N PHE A 247 55.62 18.66 53.10
CA PHE A 247 57.05 18.50 52.84
C PHE A 247 57.78 19.84 52.86
N ASP A 248 57.24 20.87 52.20
CA ASP A 248 57.82 22.22 52.21
C ASP A 248 57.92 22.78 53.63
N ASN A 249 56.84 22.68 54.43
CA ASN A 249 56.84 23.06 55.84
C ASN A 249 57.86 22.28 56.67
N PHE A 250 58.05 20.99 56.39
CA PHE A 250 59.07 20.17 57.04
C PHE A 250 60.48 20.67 56.72
N PHE A 251 60.76 21.05 55.47
CA PHE A 251 62.05 21.61 55.07
C PHE A 251 62.31 22.97 55.73
N GLU A 252 61.32 23.86 55.79
CA GLU A 252 61.45 25.15 56.48
C GLU A 252 61.73 24.96 57.98
N SER A 253 61.05 24.01 58.62
CA SER A 253 61.28 23.68 60.03
C SER A 253 62.68 23.12 60.27
N LEU A 254 63.15 22.24 59.38
CA LEU A 254 64.50 21.66 59.44
C LEU A 254 65.57 22.73 59.23
N GLN A 255 65.35 23.65 58.28
CA GLN A 255 66.24 24.79 58.03
C GLN A 255 66.33 25.70 59.26
N THR A 256 65.19 26.07 59.85
CA THR A 256 65.13 26.92 61.04
C THR A 256 65.91 26.29 62.21
N LEU A 257 65.73 24.99 62.45
CA LEU A 257 66.41 24.29 63.54
C LEU A 257 67.92 24.15 63.29
N LEU A 258 68.33 23.96 62.03
CA LEU A 258 69.73 24.02 61.62
C LEU A 258 70.30 25.42 61.88
N GLU A 259 69.59 26.48 61.48
CA GLU A 259 70.04 27.85 61.68
C GLU A 259 70.17 28.21 63.16
N GLU A 260 69.21 27.79 64.00
CA GLU A 260 69.24 27.96 65.45
C GLU A 260 70.38 27.18 66.11
N THR A 261 70.62 25.93 65.68
CA THR A 261 71.68 25.09 66.24
C THR A 261 73.08 25.61 65.88
N PHE A 262 73.25 26.13 64.67
CA PHE A 262 74.53 26.63 64.19
C PHE A 262 74.79 28.12 64.49
N ASN A 263 73.77 28.88 64.89
CA ASN A 263 73.89 30.29 65.29
C ASN A 263 73.21 30.61 66.64
N PRO A 264 73.63 29.99 67.77
CA PRO A 264 72.95 30.12 69.06
C PRO A 264 73.09 31.51 69.74
N GLN A 265 73.81 32.46 69.12
CA GLN A 265 74.11 33.78 69.70
C GLN A 265 73.11 34.88 69.29
N ALA A 266 72.09 34.59 68.48
CA ALA A 266 71.14 35.62 68.02
C ALA A 266 70.10 36.05 69.08
N GLU A 267 69.80 35.23 70.10
CA GLU A 267 68.76 35.57 71.09
C GLU A 267 69.26 36.15 72.43
N VAL A 268 70.57 36.14 72.73
CA VAL A 268 71.07 36.63 74.03
C VAL A 268 71.28 38.16 74.05
N SER A 269 71.26 38.83 72.90
CA SER A 269 71.59 40.27 72.84
C SER A 269 70.41 41.24 72.97
N THR A 270 69.16 40.78 73.06
CA THR A 270 67.97 41.66 73.18
C THR A 270 67.34 41.70 74.56
N GLY A 271 67.87 40.94 75.54
CA GLY A 271 67.29 40.83 76.89
C GLY A 271 67.93 41.69 78.00
N ILE A 272 69.00 42.43 77.73
CA ILE A 272 69.76 43.17 78.77
C ILE A 272 69.50 44.70 78.75
N GLU A 273 68.79 45.25 77.76
CA GLU A 273 68.54 46.69 77.65
C GLU A 273 67.19 47.12 78.26
N LYS A 274 66.92 46.74 79.52
CA LYS A 274 65.76 47.28 80.27
C LYS A 274 65.98 47.45 81.77
N ILE A 275 67.22 47.54 82.21
CA ILE A 275 67.58 47.86 83.59
C ILE A 275 68.59 49.01 83.55
N THR A 276 68.15 50.22 83.23
CA THR A 276 68.85 51.51 83.52
C THR A 276 68.10 52.68 82.89
N GLU A 277 66.97 53.06 83.48
CA GLU A 277 66.38 54.41 83.45
C GLU A 277 65.36 54.38 84.60
N GLY A 278 65.67 54.83 85.82
CA GLY A 278 66.14 56.16 86.18
C GLY A 278 64.89 57.01 86.43
N GLU A 279 64.31 57.00 87.63
CA GLU A 279 64.53 58.02 88.66
C GLU A 279 64.53 59.44 88.08
N GLU A 280 63.35 60.08 88.03
CA GLU A 280 63.00 61.35 88.69
C GLU A 280 61.53 61.73 88.41
#